data_AF-A0A2M8Q6U3-F1
#
_entry.id   AF-A0A2M8Q6U3-F1
#
_cell.length_a   1.000
_cell.length_b   1.000
_cell.length_c   1.000
_cell.angle_alpha   90.00
_cell.angle_beta   90.00
_cell.angle_gamma   90.00
#
_symmetry.space_group_name_H-M   'P 1'
#
loop_
_entity.id
_entity.type
_entity.pdbx_description
1 polymer ?
#
loop_
_entity_poly.entity_id
_entity_poly.type
_entity_poly.pdbx_seq_one_letter_code
_entity_poly.pdbx_strand_id
1 'polypeptide(L)'
;GDFMSLLDGKTAQNVATFIPYANVRTLAMDPGEQRPNDYQRVDLQNLVRQGMAEGACGLSTGLDYVEQCFASTDELVAACQGMRAAQGVYVTHVRYALGTLEGVKEAVEIGRRAGVPVHISHLKGRNEEEV
;
A
#
# COMPACT_ATOMS: atom_id res chain seq x y z
N GLY A 1 -1.28 16.72 9.63
CA GLY A 1 -2.64 17.16 9.22
C GLY A 1 -3.55 17.31 10.42
N ASP A 2 -4.79 17.77 10.21
CA ASP A 2 -5.80 17.98 11.26
C ASP A 2 -6.02 16.72 12.11
N PHE A 3 -6.13 15.54 11.46
CA PHE A 3 -6.28 14.25 12.13
C PHE A 3 -5.13 13.91 13.10
N MET A 4 -3.87 14.07 12.70
CA MET A 4 -2.72 13.75 13.57
C MET A 4 -2.68 14.64 14.82
N SER A 5 -3.21 15.87 14.74
CA SER A 5 -3.31 16.77 15.90
C SER A 5 -4.28 16.27 16.98
N LEU A 6 -5.18 15.35 16.63
CA LEU A 6 -6.07 14.68 17.58
C LEU A 6 -5.36 13.58 18.35
N LEU A 7 -4.23 13.08 17.85
CA LEU A 7 -3.50 11.93 18.41
C LEU A 7 -2.24 12.35 19.18
N ASP A 8 -1.51 13.35 18.67
CA ASP A 8 -0.22 13.80 19.21
C ASP A 8 -0.34 14.30 20.65
N GLY A 9 0.38 13.65 21.58
CA GLY A 9 0.33 13.91 23.02
C GLY A 9 -1.03 13.68 23.70
N LYS A 10 -2.01 13.12 22.98
CA LYS A 10 -3.41 12.97 23.41
C LYS A 10 -3.86 11.52 23.57
N THR A 11 -2.96 10.57 23.36
CA THR A 11 -3.23 9.12 23.44
C THR A 11 -2.30 8.46 24.46
N ALA A 12 -2.76 7.39 25.10
CA ALA A 12 -1.96 6.64 26.07
C ALA A 12 -0.84 5.81 25.43
N GLN A 13 -0.93 5.55 24.13
CA GLN A 13 0.04 4.80 23.34
C GLN A 13 0.52 5.67 22.18
N ASN A 14 1.77 5.46 21.75
CA ASN A 14 2.25 6.06 20.50
C ASN A 14 1.42 5.53 19.32
N VAL A 15 1.15 6.40 18.33
CA VAL A 15 0.36 6.04 17.14
C VAL A 15 1.19 6.26 15.88
N ALA A 16 1.25 5.23 15.04
CA ALA A 16 1.85 5.27 13.70
C ALA A 16 0.77 4.88 12.69
N THR A 17 0.47 5.75 11.73
CA THR A 17 -0.62 5.54 10.77
C THR A 17 -0.11 5.24 9.38
N PHE A 18 -0.93 4.55 8.58
CA PHE A 18 -0.62 4.18 7.21
C PHE A 18 -1.71 4.69 6.27
N ILE A 19 -1.31 5.05 5.07
CA ILE A 19 -2.22 5.45 3.99
C ILE A 19 -2.91 4.17 3.49
N PRO A 20 -4.25 4.09 3.50
CA PRO A 20 -4.95 2.93 2.98
C PRO A 20 -5.06 3.00 1.46
N TYR A 21 -4.46 2.03 0.75
CA TYR A 21 -4.41 2.06 -0.71
C TYR A 21 -5.78 1.98 -1.39
N ALA A 22 -6.76 1.28 -0.81
CA ALA A 22 -8.14 1.29 -1.32
C ALA A 22 -8.67 2.72 -1.50
N ASN A 23 -8.52 3.56 -0.48
CA ASN A 23 -8.96 4.96 -0.54
C ASN A 23 -8.18 5.75 -1.59
N VAL A 24 -6.86 5.53 -1.69
CA VAL A 24 -6.03 6.18 -2.72
C VAL A 24 -6.55 5.83 -4.11
N ARG A 25 -6.86 4.55 -4.36
CA ARG A 25 -7.37 4.10 -5.66
C ARG A 25 -8.75 4.69 -5.94
N THR A 26 -9.68 4.62 -5.00
CA THR A 26 -11.04 5.20 -5.15
C THR A 26 -11.03 6.71 -5.39
N LEU A 27 -10.07 7.44 -4.81
CA LEU A 27 -9.95 8.88 -5.04
C LEU A 27 -9.33 9.22 -6.41
N ALA A 28 -8.46 8.35 -6.94
CA ALA A 28 -7.79 8.57 -8.22
C ALA A 28 -8.62 8.08 -9.42
N MET A 29 -9.44 7.06 -9.24
CA MET A 29 -10.17 6.42 -10.33
C MET A 29 -11.47 5.75 -9.89
N ASP A 30 -12.37 5.57 -10.86
CA ASP A 30 -13.64 4.87 -10.64
C ASP A 30 -13.42 3.40 -10.22
N PRO A 31 -14.34 2.83 -9.41
CA PRO A 31 -14.33 1.42 -9.06
C PRO A 31 -14.34 0.50 -10.28
N GLY A 32 -13.59 -0.60 -10.21
CA GLY A 32 -13.59 -1.63 -11.24
C GLY A 32 -12.21 -2.18 -11.58
N GLU A 33 -12.17 -2.97 -12.66
CA GLU A 33 -11.00 -3.74 -13.09
C GLU A 33 -10.03 -2.94 -13.97
N GLN A 34 -10.34 -1.68 -14.24
CA GLN A 34 -9.53 -0.84 -15.11
C GLN A 34 -8.16 -0.59 -14.48
N ARG A 35 -7.15 -0.47 -15.34
CA ARG A 35 -5.82 -0.01 -14.94
C ARG A 35 -5.78 1.52 -14.98
N PRO A 36 -5.03 2.17 -14.08
CA PRO A 36 -4.89 3.62 -14.12
C PRO A 36 -4.16 4.04 -15.40
N ASN A 37 -4.71 5.06 -16.06
CA ASN A 37 -4.02 5.78 -17.13
C ASN A 37 -2.86 6.62 -16.56
N ASP A 38 -2.10 7.29 -17.43
CA ASP A 38 -0.90 8.03 -17.02
C ASP A 38 -1.19 9.16 -16.02
N TYR A 39 -2.31 9.88 -16.17
CA TYR A 39 -2.73 10.92 -15.23
C TYR A 39 -3.12 10.31 -13.88
N GLN A 40 -3.91 9.24 -13.89
CA GLN A 40 -4.32 8.55 -12.68
C GLN A 40 -3.13 7.93 -11.93
N ARG A 41 -2.10 7.44 -12.64
CA ARG A 41 -0.86 6.97 -12.00
C ARG A 41 -0.13 8.09 -11.26
N VAL A 42 -0.13 9.30 -11.81
CA VAL A 42 0.43 10.48 -11.15
C VAL A 42 -0.44 10.86 -9.94
N ASP A 43 -1.76 10.76 -10.05
CA ASP A 43 -2.67 11.03 -8.93
C ASP A 43 -2.48 10.05 -7.77
N LEU A 44 -2.33 8.74 -8.04
CA LEU A 44 -1.98 7.74 -7.04
C LEU A 44 -0.70 8.15 -6.28
N GLN A 45 0.34 8.56 -7.00
CA GLN A 45 1.59 9.02 -6.39
C GLN A 45 1.42 10.29 -5.55
N ASN A 46 0.63 11.25 -6.04
CA ASN A 46 0.40 12.52 -5.36
C ASN A 46 -0.38 12.33 -4.06
N LEU A 47 -1.43 11.49 -4.07
CA LEU A 47 -2.21 11.14 -2.89
C LEU A 47 -1.33 10.44 -1.83
N VAL A 48 -0.46 9.51 -2.27
CA VAL A 48 0.51 8.87 -1.36
C VAL A 48 1.50 9.91 -0.80
N ARG A 49 2.06 10.78 -1.63
CA ARG A 49 2.99 11.83 -1.19
C ARG A 49 2.34 12.78 -0.19
N GLN A 50 1.08 13.14 -0.42
CA GLN A 50 0.29 13.95 0.49
C GLN A 50 0.13 13.25 1.85
N GLY A 51 -0.30 11.99 1.87
CA GLY A 51 -0.47 11.25 3.12
C GLY A 51 0.84 11.12 3.92
N MET A 52 1.98 10.95 3.24
CA MET A 52 3.30 10.96 3.89
C MET A 52 3.62 12.33 4.50
N ALA A 53 3.38 13.42 3.77
CA ALA A 53 3.57 14.78 4.28
C ALA A 53 2.63 15.12 5.46
N GLU A 54 1.48 14.44 5.54
CA GLU A 54 0.52 14.60 6.62
C GLU A 54 0.86 13.80 7.90
N GLY A 55 1.85 12.90 7.82
CA GLY A 55 2.43 12.19 8.97
C GLY A 55 2.34 10.66 8.90
N ALA A 56 1.91 10.07 7.77
CA ALA A 56 1.85 8.62 7.64
C ALA A 56 3.25 7.99 7.56
N CYS A 57 3.38 6.76 8.07
CA CYS A 57 4.62 5.97 8.05
C CYS A 57 4.80 5.17 6.75
N GLY A 58 3.78 5.11 5.89
CA GLY A 58 3.84 4.37 4.64
C GLY A 58 2.46 4.08 4.06
N LEU A 59 2.42 3.13 3.11
CA LEU A 59 1.23 2.70 2.39
C LEU A 59 0.87 1.27 2.79
N SER A 60 -0.41 1.02 3.09
CA SER A 60 -0.92 -0.32 3.35
C SER A 60 -1.84 -0.81 2.23
N THR A 61 -1.72 -2.10 1.87
CA THR A 61 -2.61 -2.75 0.90
C THR A 61 -3.26 -4.01 1.43
N GLY A 62 -4.45 -4.31 0.90
CA GLY A 62 -5.21 -5.53 1.14
C GLY A 62 -5.62 -6.18 -0.18
N LEU A 63 -4.72 -6.95 -0.79
CA LEU A 63 -4.81 -7.30 -2.21
C LEU A 63 -5.84 -8.38 -2.55
N ASP A 64 -6.50 -8.98 -1.56
CA ASP A 64 -7.63 -9.89 -1.77
C ASP A 64 -9.00 -9.20 -1.62
N TYR A 65 -9.03 -7.91 -1.25
CA TYR A 65 -10.27 -7.16 -1.02
C TYR A 65 -10.69 -6.33 -2.23
N VAL A 66 -11.99 -6.00 -2.29
CA VAL A 66 -12.59 -5.12 -3.31
C VAL A 66 -11.82 -3.80 -3.42
N GLU A 67 -11.82 -3.21 -4.61
CA GLU A 67 -10.96 -2.12 -5.09
C GLU A 67 -9.51 -2.51 -5.35
N GLN A 68 -8.91 -3.32 -4.48
CA GLN A 68 -7.47 -3.62 -4.55
C GLN A 68 -7.16 -4.96 -5.25
N CYS A 69 -8.13 -5.87 -5.31
CA CYS A 69 -7.96 -7.16 -5.96
C CYS A 69 -7.72 -7.06 -7.48
N PHE A 70 -8.09 -5.93 -8.09
CA PHE A 70 -7.79 -5.65 -9.50
C PHE A 70 -6.53 -4.81 -9.71
N ALA A 71 -5.93 -4.28 -8.65
CA ALA A 71 -4.74 -3.46 -8.75
C ALA A 71 -3.58 -4.27 -9.32
N SER A 72 -2.97 -3.80 -10.40
CA SER A 72 -1.83 -4.48 -11.01
C SER A 72 -0.54 -4.23 -10.22
N THR A 73 0.45 -5.11 -10.32
CA THR A 73 1.78 -4.91 -9.72
C THR A 73 2.42 -3.58 -10.17
N ASP A 74 2.24 -3.18 -11.44
CA ASP A 74 2.75 -1.90 -11.97
C ASP A 74 2.10 -0.68 -11.33
N GLU A 75 0.81 -0.77 -11.06
CA GLU A 75 0.02 0.26 -10.39
C GLU A 75 0.45 0.38 -8.91
N LEU A 76 0.64 -0.75 -8.23
CA LEU A 76 1.14 -0.77 -6.85
C LEU A 76 2.56 -0.22 -6.74
N VAL A 77 3.43 -0.53 -7.71
CA VAL A 77 4.77 0.08 -7.84
C VAL A 77 4.67 1.60 -7.98
N ALA A 78 3.81 2.09 -8.89
CA ALA A 78 3.61 3.52 -9.07
C ALA A 78 3.13 4.19 -7.77
N ALA A 79 2.13 3.63 -7.09
CA ALA A 79 1.65 4.17 -5.82
C ALA A 79 2.77 4.22 -4.76
N CYS A 80 3.54 3.13 -4.59
CA CYS A 80 4.63 3.05 -3.62
C CYS A 80 5.77 4.05 -3.91
N GLN A 81 6.01 4.40 -5.17
CA GLN A 81 7.01 5.43 -5.51
C GLN A 81 6.67 6.81 -4.92
N GLY A 82 5.38 7.09 -4.67
CA GLY A 82 4.94 8.33 -4.02
C GLY A 82 5.52 8.56 -2.62
N MET A 83 5.85 7.47 -1.89
CA MET A 83 6.42 7.54 -0.53
C MET A 83 7.95 7.34 -0.46
N ARG A 84 8.62 7.06 -1.59
CA ARG A 84 10.06 6.72 -1.61
C ARG A 84 10.93 7.80 -0.98
N ALA A 85 10.70 9.07 -1.33
CA ALA A 85 11.47 10.19 -0.81
C ALA A 85 11.28 10.42 0.70
N ALA A 86 10.13 10.01 1.22
CA ALA A 86 9.79 10.08 2.65
C ALA A 86 10.21 8.82 3.43
N GLN A 87 10.93 7.88 2.80
CA GLN A 87 11.40 6.64 3.40
C GLN A 87 10.27 5.79 4.03
N GLY A 88 9.07 5.85 3.43
CA GLY A 88 7.91 5.10 3.91
C GLY A 88 8.03 3.58 3.69
N VAL A 89 7.25 2.82 4.46
CA VAL A 89 7.20 1.35 4.39
C VAL A 89 5.98 0.87 3.60
N TYR A 90 6.17 -0.07 2.69
CA TYR A 90 5.06 -0.79 2.04
C TYR A 90 4.62 -1.95 2.93
N VAL A 91 3.39 -1.88 3.46
CA VAL A 91 2.81 -2.92 4.29
C VAL A 91 1.71 -3.63 3.52
N THR A 92 1.69 -4.95 3.50
CA THR A 92 0.72 -5.66 2.66
C THR A 92 0.16 -6.92 3.28
N HIS A 93 -1.17 -7.02 3.23
CA HIS A 93 -1.84 -8.30 3.13
C HIS A 93 -1.69 -8.74 1.67
N VAL A 94 -0.74 -9.67 1.46
CA VAL A 94 -0.38 -10.20 0.15
C VAL A 94 -1.58 -10.80 -0.56
N ARG A 95 -1.51 -10.90 -1.88
CA ARG A 95 -2.58 -11.49 -2.71
C ARG A 95 -2.58 -13.00 -2.58
N TYR A 96 -3.24 -13.54 -1.56
CA TYR A 96 -3.30 -14.98 -1.35
C TYR A 96 -4.08 -15.69 -2.44
N ALA A 97 -4.89 -14.98 -3.24
CA ALA A 97 -5.52 -15.53 -4.43
C ALA A 97 -4.52 -16.08 -5.48
N LEU A 98 -3.24 -15.68 -5.44
CA LEU A 98 -2.16 -16.27 -6.27
C LEU A 98 -1.49 -17.49 -5.63
N GLY A 99 -1.77 -17.78 -4.36
CA GLY A 99 -0.97 -18.64 -3.49
C GLY A 99 0.04 -17.84 -2.66
N THR A 100 0.37 -18.33 -1.46
CA THR A 100 1.21 -17.60 -0.49
C THR A 100 2.56 -17.18 -1.07
N LEU A 101 3.32 -18.12 -1.63
CA LEU A 101 4.65 -17.84 -2.17
C LEU A 101 4.61 -16.82 -3.32
N GLU A 102 3.64 -16.94 -4.23
CA GLU A 102 3.50 -16.01 -5.35
C GLU A 102 3.05 -14.61 -4.90
N GLY A 103 2.16 -14.52 -3.90
CA GLY A 103 1.81 -13.26 -3.26
C GLY A 103 3.00 -12.59 -2.55
N VAL A 104 3.86 -13.36 -1.89
CA VAL A 104 5.10 -12.87 -1.29
C VAL A 104 6.07 -12.37 -2.36
N LYS A 105 6.24 -13.11 -3.46
CA LYS A 105 7.06 -12.68 -4.60
C LYS A 105 6.55 -11.39 -5.22
N GLU A 106 5.24 -11.23 -5.40
CA GLU A 106 4.62 -9.98 -5.87
C GLU A 106 4.98 -8.82 -4.94
N ALA A 107 4.85 -9.00 -3.62
CA ALA A 107 5.17 -7.96 -2.65
C ALA A 107 6.66 -7.54 -2.67
N VAL A 108 7.57 -8.51 -2.75
CA VAL A 108 9.02 -8.26 -2.88
C VAL A 108 9.32 -7.51 -4.17
N GLU A 109 8.70 -7.90 -5.28
CA GLU A 109 8.90 -7.24 -6.57
C GLU A 109 8.40 -5.80 -6.56
N ILE A 110 7.26 -5.52 -5.91
CA ILE A 110 6.76 -4.16 -5.71
C ILE A 110 7.78 -3.32 -4.94
N GLY A 111 8.25 -3.81 -3.78
CA GLY A 111 9.23 -3.10 -2.97
C GLY A 111 10.54 -2.84 -3.70
N ARG A 112 11.04 -3.84 -4.43
CA ARG A 112 12.27 -3.74 -5.24
C ARG A 112 12.15 -2.70 -6.33
N ARG A 113 11.05 -2.70 -7.10
CA ARG A 113 10.82 -1.77 -8.21
C ARG A 113 10.51 -0.35 -7.74
N ALA A 114 9.78 -0.21 -6.63
CA ALA A 114 9.47 1.09 -6.04
C ALA A 114 10.63 1.67 -5.21
N GLY A 115 11.59 0.85 -4.80
CA GLY A 115 12.72 1.25 -3.97
C GLY A 115 12.31 1.56 -2.54
N VAL A 116 11.40 0.78 -1.96
CA VAL A 116 10.86 0.93 -0.60
C VAL A 116 10.93 -0.38 0.19
N PRO A 117 11.11 -0.35 1.51
CA PRO A 117 11.06 -1.55 2.34
C PRO A 117 9.65 -2.16 2.36
N VAL A 118 9.60 -3.49 2.53
CA VAL A 118 8.36 -4.28 2.53
C VAL A 118 8.15 -4.93 3.90
N HIS A 119 6.91 -4.86 4.39
CA HIS A 119 6.44 -5.60 5.55
C HIS A 119 5.21 -6.42 5.17
N ILE A 120 5.35 -7.74 5.26
CA ILE A 120 4.27 -8.68 5.00
C ILE A 120 3.44 -8.82 6.27
N SER A 121 2.19 -8.37 6.21
CA SER A 121 1.25 -8.49 7.33
C SER A 121 0.82 -9.94 7.50
N HIS A 122 0.80 -10.39 8.76
CA HIS A 122 0.19 -11.64 9.22
C HIS A 122 0.37 -12.80 8.19
N LEU A 123 1.63 -13.09 7.84
CA LEU A 123 1.98 -14.14 6.88
C LEU A 123 1.37 -15.49 7.32
N LYS A 124 0.74 -16.18 6.37
CA LYS A 124 0.10 -17.48 6.59
C LYS A 124 0.52 -18.45 5.49
N GLY A 125 0.78 -19.70 5.86
CA GLY A 125 0.86 -20.83 4.94
C GLY A 125 0.02 -21.98 5.48
N ARG A 126 -0.51 -22.81 4.59
CA ARG A 126 -1.32 -23.99 4.93
C ARG A 126 -0.50 -25.28 4.97
N ASN A 127 0.66 -25.29 4.33
CA ASN A 127 1.59 -26.43 4.23
C ASN A 127 3.03 -25.94 4.07
N GLU A 128 4.01 -26.85 4.16
CA GLU A 128 5.44 -26.54 4.04
C GLU A 128 5.85 -26.04 2.66
N GLU A 129 5.10 -26.37 1.60
CA GLU A 129 5.37 -25.88 0.24
C GLU A 129 4.94 -24.40 0.05
N GLU A 130 4.10 -23.88 0.94
CA GLU A 130 3.58 -22.51 0.92
C GLU A 130 4.37 -21.51 1.80
N VAL A 131 5.28 -21.99 2.67
CA VAL A 131 6.04 -21.16 3.64
C VAL A 131 7.51 -21.03 3.26
#